data_AF-A0A355GCK3-F1
#
_entry.id   AF-A0A355GCK3-F1
#
_cell.length_a   1.000
_cell.length_b   1.000
_cell.length_c   1.000
_cell.angle_alpha   90.00
_cell.angle_beta   90.00
_cell.angle_gamma   90.00
#
_symmetry.space_group_name_H-M   'P 1'
#
loop_
_entity.id
_entity.type
_entity.pdbx_description
1 polymer ?
#
loop_
_entity_poly.entity_id
_entity_poly.type
_entity_poly.pdbx_seq_one_letter_code
_entity_poly.pdbx_strand_id
1 'polypeptide(L)'
;RGPQMRNFTDGTSNVILCVHAGADKAVPWTQPVDLPFNQANPVSALGQTSRGAFLCIMADGSIRKIPPSISPQTLKYAIQHNDGNAVPMF
;
A
#
# COMPACT_ATOMS: atom_id res chain seq x y z
N ARG A 1 5.38 -2.47 20.10
CA ARG A 1 4.54 -1.24 20.07
C ARG A 1 4.39 -0.83 18.61
N GLY A 2 3.17 -0.56 18.15
CA GLY A 2 2.94 -0.07 16.78
C GLY A 2 3.34 1.41 16.63
N PRO A 3 3.47 1.90 15.39
CA PRO A 3 3.72 3.31 15.11
C PRO A 3 2.58 4.18 15.65
N GLN A 4 2.93 5.34 16.19
CA GLN A 4 1.98 6.39 16.56
C GLN A 4 1.81 7.36 15.41
N MET A 5 0.75 8.15 15.40
CA MET A 5 0.51 9.15 14.35
C MET A 5 1.70 10.10 14.12
N ARG A 6 2.42 10.48 15.19
CA ARG A 6 3.65 11.29 15.11
C ARG A 6 4.84 10.61 14.41
N ASN A 7 4.80 9.29 14.20
CA ASN A 7 5.85 8.57 13.49
C ASN A 7 5.70 8.67 11.97
N PHE A 8 4.56 9.15 11.46
CA PHE A 8 4.30 9.31 10.02
C PHE A 8 4.93 10.61 9.52
N THR A 9 6.26 10.66 9.47
CA THR A 9 7.00 11.87 9.09
C THR A 9 6.80 12.26 7.63
N ASP A 10 6.44 11.30 6.77
CA ASP A 10 6.18 11.54 5.35
C ASP A 10 4.78 12.12 5.10
N GLY A 11 3.96 12.24 6.15
CA GLY A 11 2.60 12.76 6.13
C GLY A 11 1.54 11.66 5.99
N THR A 12 0.48 11.74 6.80
CA THR A 12 -0.57 10.71 6.84
C THR A 12 -1.34 10.57 5.52
N SER A 13 -1.44 11.63 4.74
CA SER A 13 -2.06 11.60 3.40
C SER A 13 -1.23 10.93 2.32
N ASN A 14 0.05 10.61 2.60
CA ASN A 14 0.98 9.98 1.65
C ASN A 14 1.23 8.50 1.94
N VAL A 15 0.83 8.01 3.12
CA VAL A 15 1.10 6.64 3.57
C VAL A 15 -0.17 5.80 3.44
N ILE A 16 -0.06 4.65 2.78
CA ILE A 16 -1.13 3.66 2.64
C ILE A 16 -1.15 2.78 3.90
N LEU A 17 -2.34 2.55 4.45
CA LEU A 17 -2.55 1.59 5.54
C LEU A 17 -3.14 0.27 5.07
N CYS A 18 -4.04 0.32 4.09
CA CYS A 18 -4.75 -0.86 3.61
C CYS A 18 -4.99 -0.75 2.11
N VAL A 19 -4.91 -1.89 1.42
CA VAL A 19 -5.24 -2.00 0.00
C VAL A 19 -6.20 -3.17 -0.19
N HIS A 20 -7.23 -2.94 -1.00
CA HIS A 20 -8.05 -4.02 -1.52
C HIS A 20 -7.29 -4.70 -2.67
N ALA A 21 -6.55 -5.76 -2.33
CA ALA A 21 -5.79 -6.56 -3.27
C ALA A 21 -6.69 -7.39 -4.19
N GLY A 22 -6.12 -7.86 -5.30
CA GLY A 22 -6.76 -8.75 -6.26
C GLY A 22 -7.13 -10.10 -5.66
N ALA A 23 -8.15 -10.73 -6.24
CA ALA A 23 -8.65 -12.04 -5.79
C ALA A 23 -7.59 -13.16 -5.89
N ASP A 24 -6.60 -13.01 -6.77
CA ASP A 24 -5.45 -13.92 -6.92
C ASP A 24 -4.50 -13.90 -5.71
N LYS A 25 -4.59 -12.87 -4.86
CA LYS A 25 -3.84 -12.76 -3.60
C LYS A 25 -4.68 -13.11 -2.38
N ALA A 26 -5.94 -13.53 -2.57
CA ALA A 26 -6.79 -13.94 -1.47
C ALA A 26 -6.25 -15.23 -0.83
N VAL A 27 -6.24 -15.25 0.50
CA VAL A 27 -5.81 -16.39 1.31
C VAL A 27 -6.98 -16.84 2.18
N PRO A 28 -7.12 -18.13 2.48
CA PRO A 28 -8.19 -18.60 3.36
C PRO A 28 -8.16 -17.86 4.70
N TRP A 29 -9.28 -17.27 5.13
CA TRP A 29 -9.30 -16.47 6.36
C TRP A 29 -8.92 -17.30 7.59
N THR A 30 -9.23 -18.60 7.59
CA THR A 30 -8.91 -19.55 8.66
C THR A 30 -7.42 -19.89 8.74
N GLN A 31 -6.64 -19.51 7.74
CA GLN A 31 -5.20 -19.76 7.66
C GLN A 31 -4.51 -18.51 7.09
N PRO A 32 -4.39 -17.44 7.89
CA PRO A 32 -3.66 -16.26 7.46
C PRO A 32 -2.21 -16.64 7.16
N VAL A 33 -1.68 -16.06 6.10
CA VAL A 33 -0.28 -16.18 5.70
C VAL A 33 0.34 -14.81 5.80
N ASP A 34 1.60 -14.77 6.23
CA ASP A 34 2.35 -13.53 6.26
C ASP A 34 2.54 -13.00 4.83
N LEU A 35 2.39 -11.68 4.68
CA LEU A 35 2.67 -10.98 3.43
C LEU A 35 3.99 -10.21 3.60
N PRO A 36 5.15 -10.83 3.31
CA PRO A 36 6.43 -10.17 3.49
C PRO A 36 6.55 -8.99 2.52
N PHE A 37 7.02 -7.86 3.05
CA PHE A 37 7.22 -6.66 2.23
C PHE A 37 8.48 -6.80 1.37
N ASN A 38 8.30 -7.13 0.09
CA ASN A 38 9.38 -7.15 -0.89
C ASN A 38 9.64 -5.74 -1.44
N GLN A 39 10.68 -5.08 -0.93
CA GLN A 39 11.06 -3.73 -1.38
C GLN A 39 11.47 -3.65 -2.85
N ALA A 40 11.95 -4.73 -3.45
CA ALA A 40 12.36 -4.76 -4.85
C ALA A 40 11.16 -4.88 -5.81
N ASN A 41 10.06 -5.48 -5.34
CA ASN A 41 8.83 -5.64 -6.12
C ASN A 41 7.58 -5.56 -5.24
N PRO A 42 7.23 -4.38 -4.70
CA PRO A 42 6.05 -4.22 -3.85
C PRO A 42 4.73 -4.42 -4.61
N VAL A 43 4.73 -4.21 -5.93
CA VAL A 43 3.53 -4.35 -6.79
C VAL A 43 3.02 -5.80 -6.79
N SER A 44 3.90 -6.78 -6.59
CA SER A 44 3.53 -8.20 -6.51
C SER A 44 2.54 -8.52 -5.38
N ALA A 45 2.43 -7.66 -4.37
CA ALA A 45 1.47 -7.80 -3.28
C ALA A 45 0.03 -7.40 -3.68
N LEU A 46 -0.13 -6.57 -4.72
CA LEU A 46 -1.44 -6.08 -5.15
C LEU A 46 -2.26 -7.12 -5.91
N GLY A 47 -1.61 -8.02 -6.65
CA GLY A 47 -2.28 -9.00 -7.51
C GLY A 47 -2.79 -8.38 -8.81
N GLN A 48 -3.91 -8.90 -9.32
CA GLN A 48 -4.56 -8.44 -10.55
C GLN A 48 -5.89 -7.73 -10.23
N THR A 49 -6.09 -6.55 -10.80
CA THR A 49 -7.36 -5.82 -10.68
C THR A 49 -8.26 -6.09 -11.87
N SER A 50 -9.51 -6.47 -11.61
CA SER A 50 -10.56 -6.57 -12.64
C SER A 50 -11.23 -5.23 -12.95
N ARG A 51 -10.95 -4.19 -12.15
CA ARG A 51 -11.61 -2.87 -12.21
C ARG A 51 -10.69 -1.74 -12.70
N GLY A 52 -9.50 -2.08 -13.19
CA GLY A 52 -8.54 -1.12 -13.73
C GLY A 52 -7.83 -0.24 -12.68
N ALA A 53 -8.08 -0.45 -11.38
CA ALA A 53 -7.36 0.17 -10.27
C ALA A 53 -7.57 -0.64 -8.97
N PHE A 54 -6.70 -0.47 -7.99
CA PHE A 54 -6.89 -0.96 -6.63
C PHE A 54 -7.39 0.18 -5.73
N LEU A 55 -8.23 -0.12 -4.75
CA LEU A 55 -8.64 0.85 -3.74
C LEU A 55 -7.70 0.76 -2.55
N CYS A 56 -7.25 1.91 -2.04
CA CYS A 56 -6.48 1.98 -0.82
C CYS A 56 -7.05 3.01 0.15
N ILE A 57 -6.73 2.80 1.43
CA ILE A 57 -7.00 3.73 2.52
C ILE A 57 -5.66 4.31 2.95
N MET A 58 -5.58 5.63 2.96
CA MET A 58 -4.43 6.38 3.45
C MET A 58 -4.46 6.50 4.98
N ALA A 59 -3.35 6.88 5.61
CA ALA A 59 -3.27 6.99 7.06
C ALA A 59 -4.09 8.14 7.65
N ASP A 60 -4.54 9.09 6.82
CA ASP A 60 -5.51 10.12 7.18
C ASP A 60 -6.98 9.65 7.04
N GLY A 61 -7.22 8.42 6.58
CA GLY A 61 -8.54 7.84 6.34
C GLY A 61 -9.15 8.14 4.98
N SER A 62 -8.47 8.92 4.12
CA SER A 62 -8.91 9.17 2.75
C SER A 62 -8.79 7.91 1.88
N ILE A 63 -9.68 7.77 0.90
CA ILE A 63 -9.66 6.67 -0.07
C ILE A 63 -9.01 7.16 -1.36
N ARG A 64 -8.06 6.38 -1.89
CA ARG A 64 -7.41 6.63 -3.18
C ARG A 64 -7.47 5.40 -4.08
N LYS A 65 -7.20 5.64 -5.37
CA LYS A 65 -7.12 4.60 -6.40
C LYS A 65 -5.67 4.43 -6.82
N ILE A 66 -5.15 3.22 -6.72
CA ILE A 66 -3.82 2.87 -7.22
C ILE A 66 -3.98 2.35 -8.66
N PRO A 67 -3.39 3.00 -9.67
CA PRO A 67 -3.42 2.48 -11.03
C PRO A 67 -2.56 1.22 -11.16
N PRO A 68 -2.89 0.27 -12.03
CA PRO A 68 -2.09 -0.94 -12.26
C PRO A 68 -0.71 -0.63 -12.86
N SER A 69 -0.56 0.55 -13.47
CA SER A 69 0.71 1.06 -14.00
C SER A 69 1.58 1.78 -12.95
N ILE A 70 1.20 1.75 -11.66
CA ILE A 70 1.99 2.39 -10.61
C ILE A 70 3.44 1.88 -10.62
N SER A 71 4.40 2.80 -10.49
CA SER A 71 5.79 2.40 -10.41
C SER A 71 6.07 1.64 -9.10
N PRO A 72 6.92 0.60 -9.11
CA PRO A 72 7.33 -0.08 -7.88
C PRO A 72 7.93 0.87 -6.84
N GLN A 73 8.63 1.92 -7.28
CA GLN A 73 9.23 2.93 -6.41
C GLN A 73 8.16 3.78 -5.71
N THR A 74 7.17 4.28 -6.46
CA THR A 74 6.07 5.07 -5.88
C THR A 74 5.31 4.27 -4.83
N LEU A 75 4.99 3.00 -5.14
CA LEU A 75 4.31 2.13 -4.19
C LEU A 75 5.18 1.81 -2.97
N LYS A 76 6.49 1.62 -3.15
CA LYS A 76 7.44 1.41 -2.05
C LYS A 76 7.40 2.59 -1.07
N TYR A 77 7.47 3.81 -1.58
CA TYR A 77 7.46 5.02 -0.75
C TYR A 77 6.11 5.18 -0.05
N ALA A 78 5.00 4.90 -0.73
CA ALA A 78 3.66 4.98 -0.13
C ALA A 78 3.41 3.94 0.98
N ILE A 79 4.17 2.85 1.04
CA ILE A 79 4.07 1.82 2.10
C ILE A 79 4.90 2.21 3.34
N GLN A 80 6.01 2.92 3.15
CA GLN A 80 6.88 3.36 4.23
C GLN A 80 6.35 4.67 4.81
N HIS A 81 6.44 4.84 6.13
CA HIS A 81 5.81 5.98 6.82
C HIS A 81 6.80 7.07 7.24
N ASN A 82 8.09 6.78 7.12
CA ASN A 82 9.18 7.60 7.63
C ASN A 82 10.48 7.49 6.80
N ASP A 83 10.36 7.31 5.49
CA ASP A 83 11.50 7.17 4.59
C ASP A 83 12.01 8.52 4.03
N GLY A 84 11.28 9.61 4.26
CA GLY A 84 11.61 10.97 3.84
C GLY A 84 11.41 11.23 2.34
N ASN A 85 10.86 10.27 1.59
CA ASN A 85 10.65 10.40 0.16
C ASN A 85 9.28 10.98 -0.15
N ALA A 86 9.24 11.95 -1.08
CA ALA A 86 7.97 12.43 -1.60
C ALA A 86 7.31 11.34 -2.44
N VAL A 87 6.04 11.04 -2.15
CA VAL A 87 5.20 10.16 -2.95
C VAL A 87 4.53 11.02 -4.05
N PRO A 88 4.85 10.82 -5.34
CA PRO A 88 4.09 11.45 -6.41
C PRO A 88 2.61 11.10 -6.27
N MET A 89 1.73 12.10 -6.33
CA MET A 89 0.28 11.89 -6.24
C MET A 89 -0.17 10.92 -7.34
N PHE A 90 -0.91 9.88 -6.93
CA PHE A 90 -1.60 8.93 -7.80
C PHE A 90 -3.08 8.88 -7.47
#